data_AF-A0A930DL87-F1
#
_entry.id   AF-A0A930DL87-F1
#
_cell.length_a   1.000
_cell.length_b   1.000
_cell.length_c   1.000
_cell.angle_alpha   90.00
_cell.angle_beta   90.00
_cell.angle_gamma   90.00
#
_symmetry.space_group_name_H-M   'P 1'
#
loop_
_entity.id
_entity.type
_entity.pdbx_description
1 polymer ?
#
loop_
_entity_poly.entity_id
_entity_poly.type
_entity_poly.pdbx_seq_one_letter_code
_entity_poly.pdbx_strand_id
1 'polypeptide(L)' 'MEKKSVRILENAYLGLVVLFLYAPIFMLTALSFNAGKSRAHFTGFSLRWYVEMFQNEDIMQALQNT' A
#
# COMPACT_ATOMS: atom_id res chain seq x y z
N MET A 1 19.13 -19.76 28.81
CA MET A 1 18.73 -20.23 27.46
C MET A 1 17.27 -19.87 27.14
N GLU A 2 16.34 -19.94 28.09
CA GLU A 2 14.91 -19.58 27.91
C GLU A 2 14.64 -18.17 27.35
N LYS A 3 15.29 -17.14 27.90
CA LYS A 3 15.01 -15.74 27.53
C LYS A 3 15.25 -15.41 26.05
N LYS A 4 16.14 -16.17 25.37
CA LYS A 4 16.46 -15.94 23.95
C LYS A 4 15.33 -16.41 23.04
N SER A 5 14.73 -17.56 23.34
CA SER A 5 13.63 -18.13 22.56
C SER A 5 12.35 -17.29 22.68
N VAL A 6 12.04 -16.80 23.88
CA VAL A 6 10.90 -15.89 24.10
C VAL A 6 11.07 -14.60 23.31
N ARG A 7 12.27 -14.00 23.32
CA ARG A 7 12.56 -12.78 22.57
C ARG A 7 12.47 -12.96 21.05
N ILE A 8 12.82 -14.13 20.53
CA ILE A 8 12.63 -14.45 19.10
C ILE A 8 11.13 -14.51 18.77
N LEU A 9 10.32 -15.15 19.62
CA LEU A 9 8.88 -15.25 19.42
C LEU A 9 8.17 -13.88 19.54
N GLU A 10 8.58 -13.05 20.50
CA GLU A 10 8.09 -11.67 20.63
C GLU A 10 8.41 -10.84 19.39
N ASN A 11 9.65 -10.89 18.90
CA ASN A 11 10.05 -10.18 17.68
C ASN A 11 9.30 -10.70 16.45
N ALA A 12 9.10 -12.02 16.34
CA ALA A 12 8.33 -12.60 15.25
C ALA A 12 6.85 -12.18 15.31
N TYR A 13 6.25 -12.15 16.50
CA TYR A 13 4.89 -11.67 16.71
C TYR A 13 4.75 -10.20 16.31
N LEU A 14 5.65 -9.33 16.80
CA LEU A 14 5.67 -7.92 16.40
C LEU A 14 5.87 -7.76 14.89
N GLY A 15 6.76 -8.55 14.30
CA GLY A 15 6.98 -8.58 12.85
C GLY A 15 5.72 -8.97 12.08
N LEU A 16 4.97 -9.96 12.54
CA LEU A 16 3.70 -10.38 11.94
C LEU A 16 2.61 -9.32 12.09
N VAL A 17 2.52 -8.66 13.26
CA VAL A 17 1.58 -7.54 13.47
C VAL A 17 1.90 -6.40 12.51
N VAL A 18 3.17 -6.00 12.41
CA VAL A 18 3.59 -4.96 11.45
C VAL A 18 3.28 -5.40 10.02
N LEU A 19 3.62 -6.63 9.65
CA LEU A 19 3.33 -7.14 8.31
C LEU A 19 1.83 -7.13 8.01
N PHE A 20 0.99 -7.54 8.96
CA PHE A 20 -0.46 -7.53 8.81
C PHE A 20 -1.00 -6.11 8.63
N LEU A 21 -0.51 -5.14 9.41
CA LEU A 21 -0.94 -3.74 9.31
C LEU A 21 -0.52 -3.09 7.98
N TYR A 22 0.67 -3.39 7.49
CA TYR A 22 1.23 -2.77 6.28
C TYR A 22 0.86 -3.53 5.00
N ALA A 23 0.54 -4.82 5.06
CA ALA A 23 0.11 -5.62 3.90
C ALA A 23 -1.04 -4.99 3.10
N PRO A 24 -2.15 -4.50 3.69
CA PRO A 24 -3.22 -3.87 2.91
C PRO A 24 -2.78 -2.55 2.27
N ILE A 25 -1.97 -1.74 2.96
CA ILE A 25 -1.41 -0.49 2.41
C ILE A 25 -0.51 -0.81 1.23
N PHE A 26 0.36 -1.81 1.37
CA PHE A 26 1.24 -2.29 0.31
C PHE A 26 0.44 -2.83 -0.89
N MET A 27 -0.63 -3.60 -0.64
CA MET A 27 -1.50 -4.10 -1.70
C MET A 27 -2.15 -2.95 -2.48
N LEU A 28 -2.71 -1.95 -1.77
CA LEU A 28 -3.28 -0.76 -2.41
C LEU A 28 -2.23 0.02 -3.21
N THR A 29 -1.02 0.14 -2.67
CA THR A 29 0.11 0.80 -3.34
C THR A 29 0.54 0.02 -4.59
N ALA A 30 0.61 -1.31 -4.53
CA ALA A 30 0.93 -2.12 -5.71
C ALA A 30 -0.17 -2.01 -6.78
N LEU A 31 -1.44 -2.03 -6.36
CA LEU A 31 -2.59 -1.89 -7.25
C LEU A 31 -2.73 -0.49 -7.86
N SER A 32 -2.25 0.57 -7.21
CA SER A 32 -2.30 1.94 -7.77
C SER A 32 -1.39 2.09 -9.00
N PHE A 33 -0.38 1.22 -9.14
CA PHE A 33 0.45 1.12 -10.34
C PHE A 33 -0.15 0.21 -11.42
N ASN A 34 -1.35 -0.35 -11.24
CA ASN A 34 -1.96 -1.20 -12.26
C ASN A 34 -2.41 -0.37 -13.48
N ALA A 35 -1.90 -0.71 -14.66
CA ALA A 35 -2.32 -0.11 -15.93
C ALA A 35 -3.81 -0.36 -16.23
N GLY A 36 -4.35 -1.49 -15.78
CA GLY A 36 -5.73 -1.90 -15.99
C GLY A 36 -6.73 -1.10 -15.16
N LYS A 37 -7.95 -0.95 -15.67
CA LYS A 37 -9.08 -0.34 -14.93
C LYS A 37 -9.72 -1.29 -13.91
N SER A 38 -9.51 -2.59 -14.08
CA SER A 38 -10.07 -3.63 -13.21
C SER A 38 -9.10 -3.98 -12.07
N ARG A 39 -9.64 -4.11 -10.87
CA ARG A 39 -8.91 -4.60 -9.68
C ARG A 39 -8.71 -6.12 -9.68
N ALA A 40 -9.31 -6.84 -10.62
CA ALA A 40 -9.28 -8.31 -10.66
C ALA A 40 -7.92 -8.87 -11.14
N HIS A 41 -7.17 -8.13 -11.96
CA HIS A 41 -5.91 -8.60 -12.52
C HIS A 41 -4.90 -7.45 -12.65
N PHE A 42 -3.64 -7.71 -12.28
CA PHE A 42 -2.54 -6.80 -12.53
C PHE A 42 -2.15 -6.88 -14.02
N THR A 43 -2.53 -5.86 -14.80
CA THR A 43 -2.35 -5.86 -16.26
C THR A 43 -0.96 -5.34 -16.68
N GLY A 44 -0.29 -4.60 -15.81
CA GLY A 44 1.05 -4.05 -16.05
C GLY A 44 1.32 -2.86 -15.14
N PHE A 45 2.58 -2.43 -15.06
CA PHE A 45 2.98 -1.24 -14.31
C PHE A 45 2.66 0.04 -15.09
N SER A 46 2.08 1.05 -14.45
CA SER A 46 1.78 2.36 -15.04
C SER A 46 1.67 3.46 -13.99
N LEU A 47 2.07 4.68 -14.37
CA LEU A 47 1.84 5.91 -13.60
C LEU A 47 0.64 6.72 -14.10
N ARG A 48 -0.12 6.18 -15.05
CA ARG A 48 -1.19 6.91 -15.76
C ARG A 48 -2.18 7.57 -14.81
N TRP A 49 -2.62 6.87 -13.77
CA TRP A 49 -3.60 7.39 -12.81
C TRP A 49 -3.07 8.58 -12.00
N TYR A 50 -1.79 8.60 -11.67
CA TYR A 50 -1.17 9.74 -11.00
C TYR A 50 -1.16 10.96 -11.92
N VAL A 51 -0.81 10.78 -13.20
CA VAL A 51 -0.84 11.86 -14.20
C VAL A 51 -2.26 12.39 -14.38
N GLU A 52 -3.24 11.51 -14.57
CA GLU A 52 -4.66 11.88 -14.69
C GLU A 52 -5.17 12.63 -13.45
N MET A 53 -4.76 12.22 -12.25
CA MET A 53 -5.11 12.88 -10.98
C MET A 53 -4.54 14.31 -10.91
N PHE A 54 -3.26 14.51 -11.23
CA PHE A 54 -2.64 15.85 -11.20
C PHE A 54 -3.17 16.79 -12.29
N GLN A 55 -3.69 16.23 -13.39
CA GLN A 55 -4.34 17.00 -14.46
C GLN A 55 -5.82 17.31 -14.16
N ASN A 56 -6.40 16.70 -13.12
CA ASN A 56 -7.78 16.92 -12.75
C ASN A 56 -7.90 18.09 -11.76
N GLU A 57 -8.41 19.22 -12.24
CA GLU A 57 -8.58 20.44 -11.45
C GLU A 57 -9.50 20.24 -10.24
N ASP A 58 -10.60 19.49 -10.38
CA ASP A 58 -11.54 19.23 -9.29
C ASP A 58 -10.86 18.46 -8.13
N ILE A 59 -10.08 17.43 -8.48
CA ILE A 59 -9.32 16.64 -7.48
C ILE A 59 -8.29 17.50 -6.79
N MET A 60 -7.57 18.35 -7.53
CA MET A 60 -6.51 19.19 -6.95
C MET A 60 -7.08 20.29 -6.06
N GLN A 61 -8.20 20.90 -6.46
CA GLN A 61 -8.92 21.86 -5.62
C GLN A 61 -9.43 21.20 -4.34
N ALA A 62 -10.02 20.00 -4.43
CA ALA A 62 -10.46 19.26 -3.25
C ALA A 62 -9.30 18.96 -2.29
N LEU A 63 -8.12 18.62 -2.82
CA LEU A 63 -6.92 18.37 -2.02
C LEU A 63 -6.40 19.62 -1.33
N GLN A 64 -6.49 20.80 -1.95
CA GLN A 64 -6.02 22.07 -1.38
C GLN A 64 -6.98 22.64 -0.32
N ASN A 65 -8.27 22.32 -0.42
CA ASN A 65 -9.30 22.85 0.46
C ASN A 65 -9.56 22.00 1.72
N THR A 66 -8.80 20.91 1.91
CA THR A 66 -8.87 20.00 3.08
C THR A 66 -7.63 20.16 3.95
#